data_AF-A0A229P2P4-F1
#
_entry.id   AF-A0A229P2P4-F1
#
_cell.length_a   1.000
_cell.length_b   1.000
_cell.length_c   1.000
_cell.angle_alpha   90.00
_cell.angle_beta   90.00
_cell.angle_gamma   90.00
#
_symmetry.space_group_name_H-M   'P 1'
#
loop_
_entity.id
_entity.type
_entity.pdbx_description
1 polymer ?
#
loop_
_entity_poly.entity_id
_entity_poly.type
_entity_poly.pdbx_seq_one_letter_code
_entity_poly.pdbx_strand_id
1 'polypeptide(L)'
;MNNRSQRSNSASHIMAVVFGIIILLIVVSQCSNASSNNVSMFDTSYNSSYNSSSNSTGGQGTTADATVVPWDYRVTEGEVGDLVGGDMTILPDNQLMANDDQYGTGDKVWTLQYMTANLKENDQGKAAVTLSTWNPIKSYKTKAAATADLDRLKVKLKTKVKLVGVYKTKLDDKTRQFAVLRLPTGQQVKQPIDEKRYSTLKSAKEADIIMEEIHDHSQFDLAYSKFRGWAS
;
A
#
# COMPACT_ATOMS: atom_id res chain seq x y z
N MET A 1 -2.80 -84.60 29.08
CA MET A 1 -2.15 -83.45 29.74
C MET A 1 -1.23 -82.74 28.76
N ASN A 2 -1.24 -81.41 28.82
CA ASN A 2 -0.27 -80.44 28.27
C ASN A 2 -0.48 -79.89 26.86
N ASN A 3 -1.33 -78.85 26.87
CA ASN A 3 -1.44 -77.76 25.92
C ASN A 3 -0.23 -76.81 26.08
N ARG A 4 0.66 -76.73 25.08
CA ARG A 4 1.73 -75.71 24.98
C ARG A 4 1.38 -74.68 23.91
N SER A 5 0.47 -73.79 24.31
CA SER A 5 0.62 -72.33 24.28
C SER A 5 1.38 -71.71 23.10
N GLN A 6 0.59 -71.11 22.22
CA GLN A 6 0.92 -70.00 21.33
C GLN A 6 1.62 -68.86 22.10
N ARG A 7 2.94 -68.71 21.95
CA ARG A 7 3.69 -67.56 22.46
C ARG A 7 4.90 -67.30 21.55
N SER A 8 4.69 -66.70 20.38
CA SER A 8 5.82 -66.13 19.61
C SER A 8 5.48 -64.95 18.70
N ASN A 9 4.21 -64.69 18.39
CA ASN A 9 3.87 -63.68 17.36
C ASN A 9 3.55 -62.28 17.93
N SER A 10 3.27 -62.15 19.23
CA SER A 10 2.91 -60.86 19.83
C SER A 10 4.11 -59.95 20.12
N ALA A 11 5.32 -60.50 20.29
CA ALA A 11 6.52 -59.69 20.57
C ALA A 11 7.02 -58.93 19.32
N SER A 12 6.86 -59.51 18.12
CA SER A 12 7.30 -58.91 16.85
C SER A 12 6.43 -57.72 16.45
N HIS A 13 5.12 -57.82 16.65
CA HIS A 13 4.18 -56.72 16.36
C HIS A 13 4.31 -55.55 17.34
N ILE A 14 4.62 -55.81 18.62
CA ILE A 14 4.83 -54.75 19.61
C ILE A 14 6.10 -53.96 19.31
N MET A 15 7.19 -54.62 18.88
CA MET A 15 8.43 -53.92 18.48
C MET A 15 8.26 -53.06 17.22
N ALA A 16 7.49 -53.51 16.23
CA ALA A 16 7.22 -52.73 15.01
C ALA A 16 6.40 -51.45 15.28
N VAL A 17 5.43 -51.51 16.20
CA VAL A 17 4.61 -50.35 16.59
C VAL A 17 5.43 -49.32 17.36
N VAL A 18 6.33 -49.77 18.25
CA VAL A 18 7.20 -48.87 19.02
C VAL A 18 8.20 -48.15 18.11
N PHE A 19 8.81 -48.85 17.14
CA PHE A 19 9.68 -48.20 16.15
C PHE A 19 8.91 -47.23 15.24
N GLY A 20 7.68 -47.55 14.84
CA GLY A 20 6.84 -46.65 14.04
C GLY A 20 6.46 -45.35 14.76
N ILE A 21 6.17 -45.43 16.06
CA ILE A 21 5.83 -44.26 16.89
C ILE A 21 7.07 -43.37 17.12
N ILE A 22 8.25 -43.97 17.32
CA ILE A 22 9.50 -43.23 17.50
C ILE A 22 9.89 -42.49 16.21
N ILE A 23 9.73 -43.12 15.04
CA ILE A 23 10.00 -42.46 13.74
C ILE A 23 9.00 -41.33 13.49
N LEU A 24 7.72 -41.51 13.82
CA LEU A 24 6.71 -40.46 13.68
C LEU A 24 7.04 -39.25 14.57
N LEU A 25 7.47 -39.46 15.82
CA LEU A 25 7.84 -38.39 16.76
C LEU A 25 9.09 -37.60 16.33
N ILE A 26 10.06 -38.24 15.66
CA ILE A 26 11.25 -37.56 15.13
C ILE A 26 10.89 -36.68 13.91
N VAL A 27 9.92 -37.08 13.08
CA VAL A 27 9.47 -36.28 11.93
C VAL A 27 8.66 -35.05 12.36
N VAL A 28 7.85 -35.13 13.43
CA VAL A 28 7.11 -33.95 13.92
C VAL A 28 8.05 -32.92 14.58
N SER A 29 9.18 -33.35 15.15
CA SER A 29 10.17 -32.46 15.76
C SER A 29 11.03 -31.68 14.75
N GLN A 30 10.97 -31.99 13.45
CA GLN A 30 11.70 -31.25 12.40
C GLN A 30 10.80 -30.26 11.62
N CYS A 31 9.49 -30.23 11.89
CA CYS A 31 8.57 -29.28 11.28
C CYS A 31 8.29 -28.04 12.16
N SER A 32 8.81 -27.99 13.39
CA SER A 32 8.64 -26.85 14.30
C SER A 32 9.67 -25.73 14.14
N ASN A 33 10.65 -25.89 13.24
CA ASN A 33 11.61 -24.84 12.86
C ASN A 33 11.31 -24.22 11.48
N ALA A 34 10.04 -24.16 11.09
CA ALA A 34 9.61 -23.21 10.07
C ALA A 34 9.63 -21.81 10.70
N SER A 35 10.83 -21.23 10.73
CA SER A 35 11.08 -19.83 11.04
C SER A 35 10.00 -18.98 10.38
N SER A 36 9.29 -18.23 11.22
CA SER A 36 8.28 -17.26 10.85
C SER A 36 8.87 -16.29 9.85
N ASN A 37 8.77 -16.60 8.55
CA ASN A 37 8.91 -15.60 7.51
C ASN A 37 7.68 -14.71 7.64
N ASN A 38 7.75 -13.76 8.57
CA ASN A 38 6.98 -12.53 8.48
C ASN A 38 7.42 -11.89 7.17
N VAL A 39 6.73 -12.25 6.08
CA VAL A 39 6.82 -11.51 4.83
C VAL A 39 6.25 -10.15 5.18
N SER A 40 7.14 -9.21 5.51
CA SER A 40 6.81 -7.79 5.53
C SER A 40 6.06 -7.51 4.24
N MET A 41 4.85 -7.00 4.36
CA MET A 41 4.03 -6.62 3.20
C MET A 41 4.66 -5.42 2.45
N PHE A 42 5.73 -4.86 3.00
CA PHE A 42 6.59 -3.84 2.42
C PHE A 42 7.98 -4.45 2.19
N ASP A 43 8.22 -4.91 0.97
CA ASP A 43 9.57 -5.20 0.49
C ASP A 43 10.26 -3.87 0.18
N THR A 44 11.06 -3.37 1.13
CA THR A 44 11.88 -2.15 0.97
C THR A 44 13.17 -2.40 0.19
N SER A 45 13.34 -3.56 -0.47
CA SER A 45 14.55 -3.85 -1.25
C SER A 45 14.67 -3.12 -2.60
N TYR A 46 13.78 -2.16 -2.90
CA TYR A 46 13.92 -1.33 -4.09
C TYR A 46 14.96 -0.21 -3.90
N ASN A 47 16.23 -0.60 -4.11
CA ASN A 47 17.30 0.20 -4.68
C ASN A 47 17.68 1.53 -3.99
N SER A 48 18.22 1.45 -2.76
CA SER A 48 19.11 2.51 -2.23
C SER A 48 20.53 2.26 -2.73
N SER A 49 20.82 2.72 -3.95
CA SER A 49 22.19 2.80 -4.47
C SER A 49 22.41 4.10 -5.25
N TYR A 50 22.24 5.23 -4.57
CA TYR A 50 22.90 6.47 -4.98
C TYR A 50 23.80 6.96 -3.85
N ASN A 51 25.09 6.72 -4.08
CA ASN A 51 26.22 7.21 -3.34
C ASN A 51 26.26 8.74 -3.41
N SER A 52 25.96 9.43 -2.32
CA SER A 52 26.13 10.89 -2.21
C SER A 52 27.32 11.20 -1.32
N SER A 53 28.47 11.39 -1.96
CA SER A 53 29.63 12.03 -1.34
C SER A 53 29.30 13.48 -0.99
N SER A 54 29.44 13.80 0.28
CA SER A 54 29.33 15.12 0.89
C SER A 54 30.20 16.19 0.23
N ASN A 55 29.64 17.38 0.00
CA ASN A 55 30.35 18.62 0.29
C ASN A 55 29.37 19.72 0.75
N SER A 56 29.72 20.35 1.87
CA SER A 56 28.96 21.32 2.64
C SER A 56 28.99 22.74 2.06
N THR A 57 27.85 23.45 2.08
CA THR A 57 27.80 24.88 2.49
C THR A 57 26.35 25.27 2.84
N GLY A 58 26.21 26.03 3.93
CA GLY A 58 24.94 26.23 4.65
C GLY A 58 23.83 26.96 3.90
N GLY A 59 22.62 26.55 4.22
CA GLY A 59 21.36 27.16 3.82
C GLY A 59 20.25 26.29 4.40
N GLN A 60 19.46 26.86 5.31
CA GLN A 60 18.34 26.20 5.96
C GLN A 60 17.23 25.94 4.93
N GLY A 61 17.37 24.83 4.21
CA GLY A 61 16.33 24.26 3.36
C GLY A 61 15.97 22.90 3.94
N THR A 62 14.68 22.73 4.25
CA THR A 62 14.05 21.44 4.51
C THR A 62 14.67 20.37 3.61
N THR A 63 15.31 19.39 4.23
CA THR A 63 15.75 18.16 3.56
C THR A 63 14.53 17.55 2.89
N ALA A 64 14.39 17.74 1.58
CA ALA A 64 13.46 16.98 0.78
C ALA A 64 13.98 15.54 0.82
N ASP A 65 13.43 14.76 1.75
CA ASP A 65 13.59 13.31 1.76
C ASP A 65 13.19 12.80 0.38
N ALA A 66 14.05 11.98 -0.22
CA ALA A 66 13.89 11.51 -1.58
C ALA A 66 12.50 10.87 -1.81
N THR A 67 11.69 11.57 -2.61
CA THR A 67 10.56 11.05 -3.40
C THR A 67 9.51 10.23 -2.65
N VAL A 68 8.92 10.83 -1.60
CA VAL A 68 7.58 10.41 -1.15
C VAL A 68 6.57 11.00 -2.14
N VAL A 69 6.18 10.20 -3.15
CA VAL A 69 5.07 10.55 -4.05
C VAL A 69 3.85 10.90 -3.18
N PRO A 70 3.17 12.04 -3.43
CA PRO A 70 2.02 12.42 -2.63
C PRO A 70 0.97 11.31 -2.56
N TRP A 71 0.38 11.18 -1.38
CA TRP A 71 -0.68 10.21 -1.17
C TRP A 71 -1.92 10.64 -1.93
N ASP A 72 -2.32 11.91 -1.87
CA ASP A 72 -3.51 12.39 -2.58
C ASP A 72 -3.42 13.88 -2.89
N TYR A 73 -4.26 14.31 -3.82
CA TYR A 73 -4.47 15.71 -4.18
C TYR A 73 -5.94 16.10 -4.08
N ARG A 74 -6.17 17.37 -3.76
CA ARG A 74 -7.49 17.99 -3.79
C ARG A 74 -7.42 19.43 -4.27
N VAL A 75 -8.56 19.93 -4.71
CA VAL A 75 -8.78 21.35 -4.97
C VAL A 75 -9.81 21.87 -3.97
N THR A 76 -9.48 22.97 -3.31
CA THR A 76 -10.33 23.60 -2.29
C THR A 76 -10.51 25.09 -2.56
N GLU A 77 -11.72 25.59 -2.38
CA GLU A 77 -11.98 27.04 -2.36
C GLU A 77 -11.55 27.59 -1.00
N GLY A 78 -10.88 28.75 -1.03
CA GLY A 78 -10.51 29.51 0.15
C GLY A 78 -10.57 31.00 -0.13
N GLU A 79 -10.15 31.78 0.86
CA GLU A 79 -10.07 33.24 0.78
C GLU A 79 -8.65 33.68 1.13
N VAL A 80 -8.17 34.69 0.41
CA VAL A 80 -6.86 35.29 0.67
C VAL A 80 -6.96 36.19 1.90
N GLY A 81 -6.21 35.83 2.94
CA GLY A 81 -6.05 36.62 4.15
C GLY A 81 -4.95 37.67 4.00
N ASP A 82 -4.21 37.88 5.08
CA ASP A 82 -3.14 38.88 5.13
C ASP A 82 -1.97 38.48 4.23
N LEU A 83 -1.35 39.50 3.63
CA LEU A 83 -0.10 39.36 2.89
C LEU A 83 1.09 39.54 3.85
N VAL A 84 1.86 38.48 4.05
CA VAL A 84 2.98 38.44 4.99
C VAL A 84 4.26 38.18 4.20
N GLY A 85 5.13 39.19 4.10
CA GLY A 85 6.42 39.04 3.42
C GLY A 85 6.31 38.79 1.91
N GLY A 86 5.19 39.11 1.27
CA GLY A 86 4.91 38.84 -0.15
C GLY A 86 4.11 37.56 -0.40
N ASP A 87 4.06 36.67 0.58
CA ASP A 87 3.18 35.51 0.57
C ASP A 87 1.78 35.89 1.04
N MET A 88 0.78 35.17 0.55
CA MET A 88 -0.59 35.28 1.02
C MET A 88 -0.94 34.17 2.00
N THR A 89 -1.77 34.52 2.98
CA THR A 89 -2.38 33.55 3.89
C THR A 89 -3.66 32.97 3.27
N ILE A 90 -3.88 31.66 3.36
CA ILE A 90 -5.10 31.02 2.88
C ILE A 90 -6.00 30.65 4.06
N LEU A 91 -7.19 31.25 4.10
CA LEU A 91 -8.20 30.99 5.11
C LEU A 91 -9.03 29.73 4.78
N PRO A 92 -9.50 28.98 5.79
CA PRO A 92 -9.41 29.26 7.23
C PRO A 92 -8.13 28.72 7.91
N ASP A 93 -7.32 27.93 7.20
CA ASP A 93 -6.22 27.16 7.80
C ASP A 93 -4.95 28.00 8.07
N ASN A 94 -4.96 29.28 7.66
CA ASN A 94 -3.86 30.24 7.77
C ASN A 94 -2.53 29.74 7.18
N GLN A 95 -2.60 28.97 6.09
CA GLN A 95 -1.40 28.47 5.41
C GLN A 95 -0.80 29.57 4.53
N LEU A 96 0.51 29.78 4.62
CA LEU A 96 1.23 30.70 3.75
C LEU A 96 1.48 30.07 2.37
N MET A 97 1.29 30.85 1.32
CA MET A 97 1.54 30.46 -0.06
C MET A 97 2.00 31.67 -0.88
N ALA A 98 2.89 31.45 -1.85
CA ALA A 98 3.33 32.48 -2.77
C ALA A 98 2.15 33.14 -3.50
N ASN A 99 2.20 34.47 -3.62
CA ASN A 99 1.17 35.26 -4.30
C ASN A 99 1.50 35.49 -5.79
N ASP A 100 1.68 34.40 -6.54
CA ASP A 100 2.17 34.48 -7.93
C ASP A 100 1.21 35.24 -8.87
N ASP A 101 -0.11 35.08 -8.70
CA ASP A 101 -1.09 35.76 -9.56
C ASP A 101 -1.64 37.09 -9.00
N GLN A 102 -0.94 37.66 -8.00
CA GLN A 102 -1.22 38.98 -7.43
C GLN A 102 -2.66 39.12 -6.89
N TYR A 103 -3.09 38.15 -6.07
CA TYR A 103 -4.36 38.20 -5.35
C TYR A 103 -4.33 39.29 -4.26
N GLY A 104 -5.47 39.94 -4.04
CA GLY A 104 -5.70 40.85 -2.92
C GLY A 104 -6.33 40.14 -1.72
N THR A 105 -6.18 40.71 -0.52
CA THR A 105 -6.91 40.26 0.67
C THR A 105 -8.41 40.32 0.45
N GLY A 106 -9.12 39.26 0.82
CA GLY A 106 -10.54 39.05 0.58
C GLY A 106 -10.86 38.34 -0.73
N ASP A 107 -9.88 38.13 -1.62
CA ASP A 107 -10.13 37.46 -2.89
C ASP A 107 -10.42 35.98 -2.70
N LYS A 108 -11.39 35.48 -3.46
CA LYS A 108 -11.64 34.05 -3.59
C LYS A 108 -10.55 33.39 -4.41
N VAL A 109 -10.03 32.28 -3.91
CA VAL A 109 -8.96 31.54 -4.55
C VAL A 109 -9.22 30.04 -4.51
N TRP A 110 -8.87 29.35 -5.58
CA TRP A 110 -8.86 27.90 -5.63
C TRP A 110 -7.44 27.41 -5.38
N THR A 111 -7.27 26.49 -4.44
CA THR A 111 -5.95 25.99 -4.04
C THR A 111 -5.83 24.51 -4.38
N LEU A 112 -4.81 24.17 -5.16
CA LEU A 112 -4.40 22.77 -5.32
C LEU A 112 -3.52 22.40 -4.14
N GLN A 113 -3.92 21.35 -3.44
CA GLN A 113 -3.25 20.89 -2.23
C GLN A 113 -2.88 19.40 -2.36
N TYR A 114 -1.84 19.00 -1.66
CA TYR A 114 -1.43 17.60 -1.55
C TYR A 114 -1.39 17.15 -0.09
N MET A 115 -1.48 15.84 0.09
CA MET A 115 -1.20 15.19 1.36
C MET A 115 -0.20 14.06 1.13
N THR A 116 0.60 13.76 2.15
CA THR A 116 1.53 12.63 2.17
C THR A 116 1.05 11.59 3.17
N ALA A 117 1.53 10.36 3.01
CA ALA A 117 1.28 9.28 3.96
C ALA A 117 2.62 8.77 4.49
N ASN A 118 2.73 8.70 5.81
CA ASN A 118 3.84 8.04 6.49
C ASN A 118 3.36 6.65 6.94
N LEU A 119 4.04 5.60 6.48
CA LEU A 119 3.75 4.23 6.84
C LEU A 119 4.78 3.75 7.86
N LYS A 120 4.33 3.39 9.06
CA LYS A 120 5.17 2.79 10.10
C LYS A 120 4.49 1.55 10.65
N GLU A 121 5.27 0.55 11.01
CA GLU A 121 4.74 -0.53 11.86
C GLU A 121 4.53 0.02 13.26
N ASN A 122 3.39 -0.31 13.87
CA ASN A 122 3.15 -0.01 15.28
C ASN A 122 3.79 -1.07 16.18
N ASP A 123 3.73 -0.85 17.49
CA ASP A 123 4.32 -1.76 18.50
C ASP A 123 3.73 -3.19 18.48
N GLN A 124 2.66 -3.44 17.72
CA GLN A 124 2.05 -4.75 17.51
C GLN A 124 2.46 -5.41 16.17
N GLY A 125 3.42 -4.81 15.44
CA GLY A 125 3.82 -5.26 14.10
C GLY A 125 2.74 -5.06 13.03
N LYS A 126 1.78 -4.16 13.25
CA LYS A 126 0.73 -3.84 12.27
C LYS A 126 1.10 -2.57 11.52
N ALA A 127 0.80 -2.53 10.22
CA ALA A 127 0.92 -1.31 9.43
C ALA A 127 0.02 -0.21 10.00
N ALA A 128 0.62 0.91 10.39
CA ALA A 128 -0.05 2.16 10.74
C ALA A 128 0.24 3.19 9.65
N VAL A 129 -0.81 3.89 9.22
CA VAL A 129 -0.73 4.95 8.22
C VAL A 129 -1.06 6.26 8.91
N THR A 130 -0.11 7.19 8.92
CA THR A 130 -0.31 8.56 9.40
C THR A 130 -0.34 9.50 8.21
N LEU A 131 -1.42 10.23 8.05
CA LEU A 131 -1.61 11.19 6.96
C LEU A 131 -1.13 12.56 7.41
N SER A 132 -0.40 13.28 6.55
CA SER A 132 -0.07 14.68 6.81
C SER A 132 -1.31 15.56 6.72
N THR A 133 -1.22 16.78 7.25
CA THR A 133 -2.12 17.85 6.84
C THR A 133 -2.02 18.09 5.34
N TRP A 134 -3.06 18.70 4.79
CA TRP A 134 -3.03 19.17 3.41
C TRP A 134 -2.09 20.36 3.31
N ASN A 135 -1.23 20.37 2.31
CA ASN A 135 -0.28 21.44 2.05
C ASN A 135 -0.60 22.06 0.69
N PRO A 136 -0.62 23.40 0.59
CA PRO A 136 -0.90 24.06 -0.68
C PRO A 136 0.30 23.99 -1.60
N ILE A 137 0.03 23.88 -2.91
CA ILE A 137 1.05 23.86 -3.97
C ILE A 137 0.94 25.13 -4.79
N LYS A 138 -0.29 25.43 -5.23
CA LYS A 138 -0.56 26.48 -6.21
C LYS A 138 -1.98 27.01 -6.08
N SER A 139 -2.14 28.31 -6.25
CA SER A 139 -3.42 29.02 -6.35
C SER A 139 -3.89 29.17 -7.80
N TYR A 140 -5.20 29.35 -7.95
CA TYR A 140 -5.86 29.63 -9.21
C TYR A 140 -7.05 30.57 -8.99
N LYS A 141 -7.23 31.50 -9.94
CA LYS A 141 -8.41 32.39 -9.99
C LYS A 141 -9.71 31.64 -10.29
N THR A 142 -9.62 30.48 -10.96
CA THR A 142 -10.80 29.72 -11.38
C THR A 142 -10.69 28.26 -10.99
N LYS A 143 -11.85 27.66 -10.63
CA LYS A 143 -11.95 26.24 -10.36
C LYS A 143 -11.52 25.38 -11.56
N ALA A 144 -11.88 25.81 -12.77
CA ALA A 144 -11.59 25.07 -13.98
C ALA A 144 -10.08 24.87 -14.20
N ALA A 145 -9.28 25.91 -13.98
CA ALA A 145 -7.82 25.81 -14.06
C ALA A 145 -7.24 24.89 -12.98
N ALA A 146 -7.73 25.02 -11.74
CA ALA A 146 -7.30 24.15 -10.65
C ALA A 146 -7.64 22.67 -10.91
N THR A 147 -8.84 22.40 -11.40
CA THR A 147 -9.28 21.04 -11.76
C THR A 147 -8.49 20.47 -12.92
N ALA A 148 -8.15 21.28 -13.94
CA ALA A 148 -7.33 20.81 -15.05
C ALA A 148 -5.93 20.34 -14.57
N ASP A 149 -5.33 21.03 -13.61
CA ASP A 149 -4.05 20.61 -13.02
C ASP A 149 -4.22 19.37 -12.13
N LEU A 150 -5.32 19.29 -11.37
CA LEU A 150 -5.66 18.11 -10.58
C LEU A 150 -5.83 16.86 -11.44
N ASP A 151 -6.53 16.96 -12.57
CA ASP A 151 -6.81 15.85 -13.48
C ASP A 151 -5.54 15.32 -14.15
N ARG A 152 -4.52 16.18 -14.33
CA ARG A 152 -3.19 15.76 -14.80
C ARG A 152 -2.43 14.98 -13.72
N LEU A 153 -2.57 15.36 -12.45
CA LEU A 153 -1.88 14.69 -11.34
C LEU A 153 -2.59 13.41 -10.87
N LYS A 154 -3.91 13.32 -11.06
CA LYS A 154 -4.75 12.19 -10.63
C LYS A 154 -5.40 11.49 -11.82
N VAL A 155 -4.65 10.60 -12.45
CA VAL A 155 -5.09 9.92 -13.67
C VAL A 155 -5.88 8.67 -13.31
N LYS A 156 -7.15 8.63 -13.69
CA LYS A 156 -7.98 7.43 -13.57
C LYS A 156 -7.95 6.63 -14.86
N LEU A 157 -7.60 5.35 -14.77
CA LEU A 157 -7.42 4.48 -15.93
C LEU A 157 -8.02 3.09 -15.73
N LYS A 158 -8.52 2.50 -16.83
CA LYS A 158 -8.90 1.07 -16.90
C LYS A 158 -7.71 0.31 -17.47
N THR A 159 -7.20 -0.68 -16.75
CA THR A 159 -6.01 -1.44 -17.17
C THR A 159 -6.07 -2.89 -16.71
N LYS A 160 -5.21 -3.73 -17.28
CA LYS A 160 -4.95 -5.09 -16.82
C LYS A 160 -3.74 -5.09 -15.90
N VAL A 161 -3.89 -5.72 -14.73
CA VAL A 161 -2.78 -5.91 -13.79
C VAL A 161 -2.58 -7.37 -13.49
N LYS A 162 -1.36 -7.72 -13.05
CA LYS A 162 -1.00 -9.09 -12.70
C LYS A 162 -1.85 -9.58 -11.52
N LEU A 163 -2.53 -10.70 -11.72
CA LEU A 163 -3.22 -11.44 -10.67
C LEU A 163 -2.21 -12.38 -10.01
N VAL A 164 -1.92 -12.13 -8.72
CA VAL A 164 -1.04 -12.99 -7.92
C VAL A 164 -1.76 -14.28 -7.55
N GLY A 165 -3.06 -14.19 -7.24
CA GLY A 165 -3.90 -15.35 -7.02
C GLY A 165 -5.27 -14.99 -6.44
N VAL A 166 -6.10 -16.01 -6.27
CA VAL A 166 -7.39 -15.91 -5.58
C VAL A 166 -7.47 -16.95 -4.48
N TYR A 167 -8.17 -16.63 -3.41
CA TYR A 167 -8.40 -17.59 -2.34
C TYR A 167 -9.76 -17.38 -1.68
N LYS A 168 -10.22 -18.43 -1.02
CA LYS A 168 -11.49 -18.51 -0.33
C LYS A 168 -11.22 -18.80 1.14
N THR A 169 -11.78 -18.00 2.02
CA THR A 169 -11.72 -18.20 3.48
C THR A 169 -13.10 -18.56 4.00
N LYS A 170 -13.17 -19.52 4.91
CA LYS A 170 -14.39 -19.91 5.63
C LYS A 170 -14.19 -19.63 7.12
N LEU A 171 -15.12 -18.87 7.69
CA LEU A 171 -15.23 -18.66 9.14
C LEU A 171 -16.67 -18.97 9.51
N ASP A 172 -16.86 -19.97 10.37
CA ASP A 172 -18.15 -20.60 10.63
C ASP A 172 -18.82 -21.04 9.31
N ASP A 173 -20.08 -20.69 9.09
CA ASP A 173 -20.80 -20.95 7.83
C ASP A 173 -20.70 -19.82 6.80
N LYS A 174 -19.84 -18.81 7.07
CA LYS A 174 -19.65 -17.67 6.17
C LYS A 174 -18.41 -17.85 5.31
N THR A 175 -18.58 -17.70 4.00
CA THR A 175 -17.50 -17.76 3.02
C THR A 175 -17.21 -16.36 2.47
N ARG A 176 -15.92 -16.01 2.36
CA ARG A 176 -15.45 -14.80 1.66
C ARG A 176 -14.38 -15.16 0.65
N GLN A 177 -14.43 -14.53 -0.51
CA GLN A 177 -13.47 -14.70 -1.59
C GLN A 177 -12.63 -13.43 -1.75
N PHE A 178 -11.36 -13.61 -2.07
CA PHE A 178 -10.42 -12.51 -2.28
C PHE A 178 -9.56 -12.76 -3.51
N ALA A 179 -9.17 -11.68 -4.17
CA ALA A 179 -8.11 -11.65 -5.16
C ALA A 179 -6.94 -10.81 -4.64
N VAL A 180 -5.73 -11.24 -4.98
CA VAL A 180 -4.51 -10.48 -4.72
C VAL A 180 -3.94 -10.03 -6.05
N LEU A 181 -3.82 -8.73 -6.23
CA LEU A 181 -3.32 -8.09 -7.44
C LEU A 181 -1.94 -7.49 -7.17
N ARG A 182 -1.06 -7.46 -8.16
CA ARG A 182 0.17 -6.66 -8.13
C ARG A 182 -0.01 -5.47 -9.05
N LEU A 183 0.01 -4.26 -8.48
CA LEU A 183 -0.10 -3.01 -9.23
C LEU A 183 1.22 -2.67 -9.94
N PRO A 184 1.22 -1.76 -10.94
CA PRO A 184 2.42 -1.40 -11.71
C PRO A 184 3.58 -0.91 -10.83
N THR A 185 3.28 -0.17 -9.77
CA THR A 185 4.25 0.32 -8.80
C THR A 185 4.71 -0.76 -7.80
N GLY A 186 4.34 -2.01 -8.01
CA GLY A 186 4.85 -3.18 -7.28
C GLY A 186 4.02 -3.62 -6.08
N GLN A 187 3.19 -2.75 -5.50
CA GLN A 187 2.39 -3.13 -4.32
C GLN A 187 1.39 -4.23 -4.62
N GLN A 188 1.24 -5.13 -3.64
CA GLN A 188 0.24 -6.17 -3.67
C GLN A 188 -1.00 -5.73 -2.89
N VAL A 189 -2.15 -5.79 -3.53
CA VAL A 189 -3.42 -5.35 -2.95
C VAL A 189 -4.39 -6.53 -2.90
N LYS A 190 -4.86 -6.85 -1.70
CA LYS A 190 -5.92 -7.84 -1.46
C LYS A 190 -7.27 -7.14 -1.54
N GLN A 191 -8.14 -7.61 -2.43
CA GLN A 191 -9.48 -7.06 -2.63
C GLN A 191 -10.55 -8.15 -2.53
N PRO A 192 -11.70 -7.87 -1.88
CA PRO A 192 -12.82 -8.79 -1.87
C PRO A 192 -13.43 -8.92 -3.27
N ILE A 193 -13.92 -10.12 -3.58
CA ILE A 193 -14.59 -10.44 -4.84
C ILE A 193 -15.84 -11.30 -4.59
N ASP A 194 -16.77 -11.27 -5.52
CA ASP A 194 -17.92 -12.19 -5.55
C ASP A 194 -17.54 -13.58 -6.11
N GLU A 195 -18.41 -14.57 -5.93
CA GLU A 195 -18.17 -15.95 -6.37
C GLU A 195 -18.02 -16.08 -7.90
N LYS A 196 -18.73 -15.23 -8.66
CA LYS A 196 -18.63 -15.22 -10.14
C LYS A 196 -17.23 -14.80 -10.57
N ARG A 197 -16.73 -13.67 -10.04
CA ARG A 197 -15.36 -13.21 -10.27
C ARG A 197 -14.33 -14.21 -9.77
N TYR A 198 -14.54 -14.83 -8.61
CA TYR A 198 -13.65 -15.88 -8.10
C TYR A 198 -13.49 -17.01 -9.12
N SER A 199 -14.59 -17.49 -9.68
CA SER A 199 -14.60 -18.56 -10.68
C SER A 199 -13.86 -18.15 -11.96
N THR A 200 -14.06 -16.93 -12.44
CA THR A 200 -13.37 -16.39 -13.63
C THR A 200 -11.87 -16.16 -13.39
N LEU A 201 -11.51 -15.62 -12.23
CA LEU A 201 -10.13 -15.22 -11.93
C LEU A 201 -9.24 -16.40 -11.51
N LYS A 202 -9.83 -17.53 -11.07
CA LYS A 202 -9.06 -18.70 -10.60
C LYS A 202 -8.05 -19.24 -11.62
N SER A 203 -8.37 -19.14 -12.91
CA SER A 203 -7.49 -19.56 -14.01
C SER A 203 -6.82 -18.39 -14.74
N ALA A 204 -7.11 -17.14 -14.33
CA ALA A 204 -6.56 -15.96 -14.97
C ALA A 204 -5.15 -15.64 -14.43
N LYS A 205 -4.33 -14.99 -15.26
CA LYS A 205 -3.03 -14.43 -14.84
C LYS A 205 -3.08 -12.93 -14.62
N GLU A 206 -4.13 -12.29 -15.11
CA GLU A 206 -4.36 -10.86 -15.07
C GLU A 206 -5.83 -10.56 -14.79
N ALA A 207 -6.10 -9.37 -14.28
CA ALA A 207 -7.46 -8.89 -14.05
C ALA A 207 -7.63 -7.46 -14.55
N ASP A 208 -8.78 -7.18 -15.15
CA ASP A 208 -9.16 -5.82 -15.53
C ASP A 208 -9.62 -5.04 -14.30
N ILE A 209 -8.97 -3.91 -14.06
CA ILE A 209 -9.23 -3.04 -12.91
C ILE A 209 -9.40 -1.60 -13.35
N ILE A 210 -10.04 -0.83 -12.48
CA ILE A 210 -9.99 0.62 -12.48
C ILE A 210 -8.94 1.02 -11.45
N MET A 211 -7.95 1.79 -11.91
CA MET A 211 -6.84 2.27 -11.11
C MET A 211 -6.80 3.79 -11.15
N GLU A 212 -6.20 4.38 -10.12
CA GLU A 212 -5.82 5.79 -10.12
C GLU A 212 -4.31 5.87 -9.93
N GLU A 213 -3.64 6.62 -10.78
CA GLU A 213 -2.23 6.98 -10.65
C GLU A 213 -2.14 8.40 -10.10
N ILE A 214 -1.35 8.55 -9.05
CA ILE A 214 -1.05 9.82 -8.40
C ILE A 214 0.38 10.19 -8.79
N HIS A 215 0.54 11.21 -9.64
CA HIS A 215 1.83 11.68 -10.11
C HIS A 215 2.45 12.68 -9.14
N ASP A 216 3.77 12.67 -8.99
CA ASP A 216 4.48 13.69 -8.23
C ASP A 216 4.49 15.02 -9.00
N HIS A 217 4.02 16.09 -8.35
CA HIS A 217 3.98 17.44 -8.91
C HIS A 217 5.35 18.04 -9.24
N SER A 218 6.43 17.56 -8.61
CA SER A 218 7.81 17.97 -8.86
C SER A 218 8.53 17.08 -9.88
N GLN A 219 8.12 15.81 -9.99
CA GLN A 219 8.69 14.81 -10.90
C GLN A 219 7.59 13.90 -11.48
N PHE A 220 6.98 14.33 -12.58
CA PHE A 220 5.77 13.71 -13.14
C PHE A 220 5.92 12.22 -13.53
N ASP A 221 7.14 11.77 -13.81
CA ASP A 221 7.46 10.37 -14.13
C ASP A 221 7.33 9.45 -12.91
N LEU A 222 7.34 10.01 -11.70
CA LEU A 222 7.10 9.26 -10.47
C LEU A 222 5.60 9.26 -10.16
N ALA A 223 5.05 8.05 -10.01
CA ALA A 223 3.65 7.88 -9.70
C ALA A 223 3.42 6.77 -8.67
N TYR A 224 2.31 6.90 -7.94
CA TYR A 224 1.81 5.89 -7.02
C TYR A 224 0.46 5.38 -7.48
N SER A 225 0.32 4.06 -7.64
CA SER A 225 -0.93 3.46 -8.11
C SER A 225 -1.89 3.11 -6.97
N LYS A 226 -3.19 3.29 -7.17
CA LYS A 226 -4.25 2.91 -6.22
C LYS A 226 -5.32 2.10 -6.93
N PHE A 227 -5.66 0.95 -6.35
CA PHE A 227 -6.83 0.20 -6.79
C PHE A 227 -8.11 1.00 -6.47
N ARG A 228 -8.93 1.26 -7.50
CA ARG A 228 -10.21 1.98 -7.35
C ARG A 228 -11.43 1.13 -7.67
N GLY A 229 -11.25 -0.04 -8.24
CA GLY A 229 -12.34 -0.98 -8.43
C GLY A 229 -12.04 -2.05 -9.46
N TRP A 230 -12.95 -3.00 -9.57
CA TRP A 230 -12.94 -3.99 -10.63
C TRP A 230 -13.54 -3.38 -11.88
N ALA A 231 -12.88 -3.53 -13.02
CA ALA A 231 -13.50 -3.13 -14.27
C ALA A 231 -14.54 -4.18 -14.66
N SER A 232 -15.69 -3.70 -15.15
CA SER A 232 -16.73 -4.53 -15.77
C SER A 232 -16.34 -4.93 -17.19
#